data_AF-A0A2F0AJ06-F1
#
_entry.id   AF-A0A2F0AJ06-F1
#
_cell.length_a   1.000
_cell.length_b   1.000
_cell.length_c   1.000
_cell.angle_alpha   90.00
_cell.angle_beta   90.00
_cell.angle_gamma   90.00
#
_symmetry.space_group_name_H-M   'P 1'
#
loop_
_entity.id
_entity.type
_entity.pdbx_description
1 polymer ?
#
loop_
_entity_poly.entity_id
_entity_poly.type
_entity_poly.pdbx_seq_one_letter_code
_entity_poly.pdbx_strand_id
1 'polypeptide(L)'
;MSVWGKIIGGTTGFALGGPLGALLGVMAGHGIDKAKISNNQNHNSEISNKDSEQIFATGVIALAAKLSKVDGKVTKNEIDTFKKIFEFPNNDIDIISKLFNSAKEDPNNFESYAYQLSDCFQEKKVLQEI
;
A
#
# COMPACT_ATOMS: atom_id res chain seq x y z
N MET A 1 -16.83 18.68 -0.51
CA MET A 1 -15.39 18.72 -0.84
C MET A 1 -14.61 18.95 0.45
N SER A 2 -13.91 17.94 0.95
CA SER A 2 -12.96 18.15 2.05
C SER A 2 -11.67 17.41 1.72
N VAL A 3 -10.70 18.15 1.20
CA VAL A 3 -9.38 17.66 0.80
C VAL A 3 -8.50 17.38 2.03
N TRP A 4 -8.91 17.83 3.23
CA TRP A 4 -8.11 17.79 4.45
C TRP A 4 -7.99 16.41 5.10
N GLY A 5 -9.00 15.52 4.96
CA GLY A 5 -8.91 14.15 5.51
C GLY A 5 -7.94 13.24 4.75
N LYS A 6 -7.79 13.48 3.45
CA LYS A 6 -6.91 12.70 2.55
C LYS A 6 -5.43 13.04 2.77
N ILE A 7 -5.14 14.30 3.09
CA ILE A 7 -3.79 14.79 3.37
C ILE A 7 -3.33 14.31 4.74
N ILE A 8 -4.18 14.40 5.77
CA ILE A 8 -3.82 14.00 7.14
C ILE A 8 -3.64 12.47 7.25
N GLY A 9 -4.47 11.68 6.58
CA GLY A 9 -4.27 10.23 6.51
C GLY A 9 -2.93 9.87 5.85
N GLY A 10 -2.62 10.47 4.70
CA GLY A 10 -1.35 10.24 4.01
C GLY A 10 -0.12 10.72 4.77
N THR A 11 -0.18 11.86 5.46
CA THR A 11 0.97 12.40 6.20
C THR A 11 1.19 11.71 7.54
N THR A 12 0.13 11.39 8.29
CA THR A 12 0.22 10.59 9.51
C THR A 12 0.72 9.18 9.17
N GLY A 13 0.19 8.60 8.10
CA GLY A 13 0.68 7.35 7.56
C GLY A 13 2.17 7.39 7.19
N PHE A 14 2.59 8.44 6.47
CA PHE A 14 3.99 8.65 6.11
C PHE A 14 4.91 8.79 7.34
N ALA A 15 4.46 9.54 8.34
CA ALA A 15 5.23 9.79 9.56
C ALA A 15 5.40 8.54 10.42
N LEU A 16 4.42 7.62 10.39
CA LEU A 16 4.43 6.39 11.19
C LEU A 16 5.09 5.21 10.48
N GLY A 17 5.05 5.15 9.14
CA GLY A 17 5.46 3.96 8.40
C GLY A 17 6.04 4.22 7.02
N GLY A 18 6.51 5.44 6.73
CA GLY A 18 7.13 5.78 5.44
C GLY A 18 6.16 5.73 4.26
N PRO A 19 6.64 5.55 3.02
CA PRO A 19 5.80 5.57 1.81
C PRO A 19 4.63 4.58 1.84
N LEU A 20 4.84 3.38 2.40
CA LEU A 20 3.77 2.39 2.59
C LEU A 20 2.78 2.86 3.65
N GLY A 21 3.28 3.38 4.77
CA GLY A 21 2.45 4.04 5.77
C GLY A 21 1.58 5.14 5.18
N ALA A 22 2.08 5.94 4.24
CA ALA A 22 1.30 6.98 3.58
C ALA A 22 0.13 6.41 2.78
N LEU A 23 0.35 5.35 2.00
CA LEU A 23 -0.70 4.63 1.28
C LEU A 23 -1.72 4.02 2.24
N LEU A 24 -1.23 3.41 3.32
CA LEU A 24 -2.05 2.87 4.41
C LEU A 24 -2.95 3.92 5.04
N GLY A 25 -2.38 5.07 5.37
CA GLY A 25 -3.09 6.16 5.99
C GLY A 25 -4.07 6.84 5.03
N VAL A 26 -3.81 6.85 3.72
CA VAL A 26 -4.80 7.27 2.71
C VAL A 26 -5.96 6.28 2.62
N MET A 27 -5.69 4.96 2.61
CA MET A 27 -6.73 3.93 2.59
C MET A 27 -7.58 3.95 3.88
N ALA A 28 -6.94 4.07 5.04
CA ALA A 28 -7.61 4.25 6.33
C ALA A 28 -8.39 5.58 6.40
N GLY A 29 -7.85 6.65 5.81
CA GLY A 29 -8.50 7.96 5.68
C GLY A 29 -9.78 7.92 4.84
N HIS A 30 -9.90 6.97 3.90
CA HIS A 30 -11.13 6.73 3.14
C HIS A 30 -12.28 6.20 4.01
N GLY A 31 -11.98 5.61 5.19
CA GLY A 31 -12.97 5.22 6.20
C GLY A 31 -13.46 6.39 7.08
N ILE A 32 -12.67 7.46 7.21
CA ILE A 32 -13.00 8.63 8.04
C ILE A 32 -14.07 9.52 7.38
N ASP A 33 -14.19 9.51 6.05
CA ASP A 33 -15.29 10.19 5.35
C ASP A 33 -16.66 9.58 5.70
N LYS A 34 -16.74 8.33 6.17
CA LYS A 34 -17.95 7.75 6.79
C LYS A 34 -18.15 8.21 8.25
N ALA A 35 -17.08 8.54 8.96
CA ALA A 35 -17.11 8.94 10.37
C ALA A 35 -17.65 10.36 10.61
N LYS A 36 -17.58 11.27 9.62
CA LYS A 36 -18.18 12.62 9.76
C LYS A 36 -19.70 12.68 9.59
N ILE A 37 -20.35 11.59 9.17
CA ILE A 37 -21.81 11.47 9.14
C ILE A 37 -22.35 10.86 10.44
N SER A 38 -21.54 10.12 11.21
CA SER A 38 -21.98 9.42 12.42
C SER A 38 -21.30 9.99 13.66
N ASN A 39 -21.91 11.04 14.20
CA ASN A 39 -21.64 11.52 15.54
C ASN A 39 -21.89 10.38 16.54
N ASN A 40 -20.96 10.19 17.49
CA ASN A 40 -20.99 9.19 18.57
C ASN A 40 -20.58 7.76 18.16
N GLN A 41 -19.37 7.35 18.55
CA GLN A 41 -19.03 6.05 19.18
C GLN A 41 -17.50 5.84 19.16
N ASN A 42 -16.96 5.36 20.29
CA ASN A 42 -15.64 4.73 20.39
C ASN A 42 -15.52 3.64 19.32
N HIS A 43 -14.82 3.92 18.22
CA HIS A 43 -14.54 2.92 17.19
C HIS A 43 -13.06 2.55 17.27
N ASN A 44 -12.77 1.45 17.97
CA ASN A 44 -11.66 0.59 17.60
C ASN A 44 -11.96 0.14 16.16
N SER A 45 -11.37 0.80 15.18
CA SER A 45 -11.43 0.36 13.80
C SER A 45 -10.54 -0.87 13.68
N GLU A 46 -11.12 -2.05 13.96
CA GLU A 46 -10.53 -3.31 13.53
C GLU A 46 -10.27 -3.21 12.03
N ILE A 47 -8.99 -3.24 11.65
CA ILE A 47 -8.58 -3.35 10.25
C ILE A 47 -9.22 -4.63 9.72
N SER A 48 -10.11 -4.50 8.74
CA SER A 48 -10.76 -5.67 8.14
C SER A 48 -9.70 -6.58 7.50
N ASN A 49 -9.99 -7.89 7.40
CA ASN A 49 -9.12 -8.82 6.69
C ASN A 49 -8.90 -8.37 5.23
N LYS A 50 -9.94 -7.85 4.57
CA LYS A 50 -9.86 -7.30 3.21
C LYS A 50 -8.92 -6.10 3.09
N ASP A 51 -8.96 -5.21 4.07
CA ASP A 51 -8.04 -4.07 4.11
C ASP A 51 -6.61 -4.59 4.29
N SER A 52 -6.40 -5.54 5.21
CA SER A 52 -5.08 -6.15 5.44
C SER A 52 -4.50 -6.83 4.19
N GLU A 53 -5.32 -7.54 3.41
CA GLU A 53 -4.93 -8.15 2.13
C GLU A 53 -4.51 -7.11 1.09
N GLN A 54 -5.30 -6.04 0.93
CA GLN A 54 -5.01 -4.97 -0.03
C GLN A 54 -3.72 -4.22 0.33
N ILE A 55 -3.50 -4.00 1.63
CA ILE A 55 -2.29 -3.41 2.18
C ILE A 55 -1.08 -4.30 1.88
N PHE A 56 -1.22 -5.60 2.14
CA PHE A 56 -0.16 -6.57 1.88
C PHE A 56 0.20 -6.60 0.40
N ALA A 57 -0.81 -6.71 -0.47
CA ALA A 57 -0.63 -6.67 -1.92
C ALA A 57 0.09 -5.39 -2.36
N THR A 58 -0.34 -4.22 -1.88
CA THR A 58 0.30 -2.92 -2.16
C THR A 58 1.77 -2.91 -1.74
N GLY A 59 2.07 -3.42 -0.54
CA GLY A 59 3.44 -3.50 -0.02
C GLY A 59 4.34 -4.43 -0.83
N VAL A 60 3.83 -5.61 -1.20
CA VAL A 60 4.54 -6.57 -2.05
C VAL A 60 4.79 -5.98 -3.45
N ILE A 61 3.83 -5.26 -4.03
CA ILE A 61 3.98 -4.60 -5.34
C ILE A 61 5.09 -3.53 -5.27
N ALA A 62 5.08 -2.69 -4.23
CA ALA A 62 6.09 -1.65 -4.06
C ALA A 62 7.49 -2.25 -3.85
N LEU A 63 7.58 -3.33 -3.07
CA LEU A 63 8.83 -4.07 -2.88
C LEU A 63 9.33 -4.68 -4.20
N ALA A 64 8.45 -5.30 -4.99
CA ALA A 64 8.79 -5.86 -6.29
C ALA A 64 9.30 -4.77 -7.26
N ALA A 65 8.67 -3.59 -7.26
CA ALA A 65 9.12 -2.45 -8.05
C ALA A 65 10.53 -1.99 -7.64
N LYS A 66 10.82 -1.90 -6.34
CA LYS A 66 12.15 -1.57 -5.83
C LYS A 66 13.20 -2.61 -6.24
N LEU A 67 12.89 -3.90 -6.09
CA LEU A 67 13.78 -4.99 -6.45
C LEU A 67 14.09 -5.02 -7.95
N SER A 68 13.09 -4.76 -8.81
CA SER A 68 13.27 -4.70 -10.26
C SER A 68 14.19 -3.57 -10.74
N LYS A 69 14.47 -2.57 -9.89
CA LYS A 69 15.29 -1.41 -10.23
C LYS A 69 16.73 -1.53 -9.72
N VAL A 70 17.05 -2.57 -8.94
CA VAL A 70 18.35 -2.73 -8.26
C VAL A 70 19.53 -2.78 -9.26
N ASP A 71 19.32 -3.34 -10.44
CA ASP A 71 20.31 -3.41 -11.52
C ASP A 71 20.38 -2.13 -12.39
N GLY A 72 19.62 -1.09 -12.02
CA GLY A 72 19.62 0.23 -12.62
C GLY A 72 18.53 0.48 -13.65
N LYS A 73 17.86 -0.55 -14.21
CA LYS A 73 16.74 -0.33 -15.15
C LYS A 73 15.71 -1.45 -15.08
N VAL A 74 14.45 -1.06 -15.02
CA VAL A 74 13.34 -2.03 -15.16
C VAL A 74 13.13 -2.32 -16.64
N THR A 75 13.19 -3.59 -16.99
CA THR A 75 12.99 -4.10 -18.34
C THR A 75 11.53 -4.42 -18.62
N LYS A 76 11.17 -4.46 -19.91
CA LYS A 76 9.83 -4.87 -20.34
C LYS A 76 9.49 -6.30 -19.88
N ASN A 77 10.49 -7.20 -19.89
CA ASN A 77 10.30 -8.58 -19.48
C ASN A 77 9.92 -8.69 -17.99
N GLU A 78 10.50 -7.85 -17.13
CA GLU A 78 10.14 -7.79 -15.71
C GLU A 78 8.74 -7.25 -15.50
N ILE A 79 8.33 -6.21 -16.26
CA ILE A 79 6.96 -5.69 -16.23
C ILE A 79 5.95 -6.75 -16.68
N ASP A 80 6.26 -7.46 -17.76
CA ASP A 80 5.40 -8.52 -18.28
C ASP A 80 5.34 -9.71 -17.30
N THR A 81 6.44 -10.01 -16.60
CA THR A 81 6.47 -11.02 -15.53
C THR A 81 5.64 -10.59 -14.34
N PHE A 82 5.78 -9.33 -13.89
CA PHE A 82 4.98 -8.76 -12.82
C PHE A 82 3.48 -8.87 -13.12
N LYS A 83 3.05 -8.50 -14.33
CA LYS A 83 1.64 -8.63 -14.75
C LYS A 83 1.12 -10.06 -14.81
N LYS A 84 1.99 -11.06 -14.96
CA LYS A 84 1.62 -12.48 -14.96
C LYS A 84 1.51 -13.04 -13.54
N ILE A 85 2.39 -12.61 -12.64
CA ILE A 85 2.44 -13.10 -11.26
C ILE A 85 1.29 -12.49 -10.45
N PHE A 86 0.98 -11.22 -10.70
CA PHE A 86 -0.06 -10.52 -9.98
C PHE A 86 -1.29 -10.33 -10.87
N GLU A 87 -2.34 -11.08 -10.57
CA GLU A 87 -3.66 -10.87 -11.17
C GLU A 87 -4.37 -9.72 -10.47
N PHE A 88 -4.76 -8.71 -11.25
CA PHE A 88 -5.48 -7.54 -10.73
C PHE A 88 -6.79 -7.36 -11.50
N PRO A 89 -7.85 -6.87 -10.84
CA PRO A 89 -9.06 -6.51 -11.56
C PRO A 89 -8.79 -5.29 -12.46
N ASN A 90 -9.41 -5.27 -13.65
CA ASN A 90 -9.07 -4.32 -14.72
C ASN A 90 -9.21 -2.83 -14.30
N ASN A 91 -10.09 -2.54 -13.35
CA ASN A 91 -10.31 -1.21 -12.78
C ASN A 91 -9.10 -0.68 -11.99
N ASP A 92 -8.26 -1.57 -11.46
CA ASP A 92 -7.15 -1.19 -10.56
C ASP A 92 -5.81 -1.04 -11.29
N ILE A 93 -5.75 -1.44 -12.57
CA ILE A 93 -4.51 -1.41 -13.38
C ILE A 93 -3.84 -0.04 -13.38
N ASP A 94 -4.60 1.05 -13.51
CA ASP A 94 -4.06 2.41 -13.53
C ASP A 94 -3.44 2.80 -12.17
N ILE A 95 -4.12 2.46 -11.07
CA ILE A 95 -3.66 2.73 -9.70
C ILE A 95 -2.39 1.94 -9.42
N ILE A 96 -2.37 0.65 -9.78
CA ILE A 96 -1.23 -0.24 -9.59
C ILE A 96 -0.05 0.17 -10.46
N SER A 97 -0.29 0.60 -11.69
CA SER A 97 0.76 1.13 -12.57
C SER A 97 1.39 2.39 -11.98
N LYS A 98 0.58 3.28 -11.39
CA LYS A 98 1.09 4.46 -10.68
C LYS A 98 1.89 4.08 -9.45
N LEU A 99 1.38 3.17 -8.62
CA LEU A 99 2.09 2.65 -7.45
C LEU A 99 3.45 2.06 -7.82
N PHE A 100 3.47 1.16 -8.80
CA PHE A 100 4.70 0.51 -9.27
C PHE A 100 5.72 1.55 -9.76
N ASN A 101 5.29 2.49 -10.59
CA ASN A 101 6.16 3.54 -11.10
C ASN A 101 6.66 4.47 -9.98
N SER A 102 5.82 4.85 -9.03
CA SER A 102 6.21 5.68 -7.90
C SER A 102 7.21 4.96 -6.99
N ALA A 103 6.97 3.70 -6.64
CA ALA A 103 7.88 2.91 -5.83
C ALA A 103 9.24 2.71 -6.54
N LYS A 104 9.23 2.43 -7.85
CA LYS A 104 10.44 2.31 -8.67
C LYS A 104 11.31 3.57 -8.65
N GLU A 105 10.71 4.76 -8.65
CA GLU A 105 11.43 6.05 -8.65
C GLU A 105 11.78 6.56 -7.24
N ASP A 106 11.31 5.90 -6.18
CA ASP A 106 11.61 6.30 -4.80
C ASP A 106 13.11 6.14 -4.49
N PRO A 107 13.80 7.17 -3.95
CA PRO A 107 15.19 7.08 -3.55
C PRO A 107 15.49 6.11 -2.40
N ASN A 108 14.49 5.71 -1.60
CA ASN A 108 14.66 4.75 -0.49
C ASN A 108 15.07 3.37 -1.00
N ASN A 109 15.89 2.63 -0.27
CA ASN A 109 16.28 1.27 -0.68
C ASN A 109 15.15 0.24 -0.47
N PHE A 110 15.26 -0.93 -1.10
CA PHE A 110 14.24 -1.98 -1.01
C PHE A 110 14.09 -2.55 0.40
N GLU A 111 15.17 -2.54 1.19
CA GLU A 111 15.20 -3.02 2.57
C GLU A 111 14.24 -2.22 3.45
N SER A 112 14.14 -0.90 3.25
CA SER A 112 13.20 -0.06 3.99
C SER A 112 11.74 -0.49 3.78
N TYR A 113 11.40 -0.89 2.55
CA TYR A 113 10.08 -1.43 2.22
C TYR A 113 9.87 -2.81 2.82
N ALA A 114 10.90 -3.67 2.81
CA ALA A 114 10.84 -5.01 3.40
C ALA A 114 10.63 -4.95 4.92
N TYR A 115 11.35 -4.07 5.63
CA TYR A 115 11.17 -3.86 7.06
C TYR A 115 9.79 -3.34 7.40
N GLN A 116 9.30 -2.33 6.66
CA GLN A 116 7.94 -1.80 6.86
C GLN A 116 6.86 -2.88 6.66
N LEU A 117 7.03 -3.71 5.62
CA LEU A 117 6.10 -4.80 5.34
C LEU A 117 6.16 -5.87 6.45
N SER A 118 7.36 -6.22 6.91
CA SER A 118 7.55 -7.13 8.03
C SER A 118 6.87 -6.61 9.30
N ASP A 119 7.14 -5.35 9.68
CA ASP A 119 6.59 -4.75 10.91
C ASP A 119 5.06 -4.65 10.87
N CYS A 120 4.47 -4.36 9.70
CA CYS A 120 3.01 -4.29 9.54
C CYS A 120 2.32 -5.65 9.71
N PHE A 121 3.02 -6.76 9.49
CA PHE A 121 2.43 -8.09 9.39
C PHE A 121 3.04 -9.15 10.31
N GLN A 122 3.96 -8.77 11.21
CA GLN A 122 4.63 -9.67 12.16
C GLN A 122 3.67 -10.55 12.97
N GLU A 123 2.51 -10.01 13.37
CA GLU A 123 1.53 -10.72 14.21
C GLU A 123 0.31 -11.24 13.43
N LYS A 124 0.23 -10.99 12.12
CA LYS A 124 -0.95 -11.33 11.31
C LYS A 124 -0.69 -12.56 10.44
N LYS A 125 -1.54 -13.60 10.56
CA LYS A 125 -1.67 -14.65 9.54
C LYS A 125 -2.41 -14.08 8.33
N VAL A 126 -1.72 -13.31 7.50
CA VAL A 126 -2.28 -12.67 6.29
C VAL A 126 -2.52 -13.69 5.18
N LEU A 127 -1.82 -14.83 5.23
CA LEU A 127 -1.95 -15.93 4.27
C LEU A 127 -2.90 -16.97 4.86
N GLN A 128 -4.20 -16.85 4.56
CA GLN A 128 -5.12 -17.98 4.67
C GLN A 128 -5.11 -18.73 3.34
N GLU A 129 -4.55 -19.94 3.37
CA GLU A 129 -4.55 -20.97 2.30
C GLU A 129 -4.25 -20.50 0.86
N ILE A 130 -3.03 -20.84 0.40
CA ILE A 130 -2.71 -20.98 -1.02
C ILE A 130 -3.14 -22.39 -1.46
#